data_AF-A0A177Y2Z6-F1
#
_entry.id   AF-A0A177Y2Z6-F1
#
_cell.length_a   1.000
_cell.length_b   1.000
_cell.length_c   1.000
_cell.angle_alpha   90.00
_cell.angle_beta   90.00
_cell.angle_gamma   90.00
#
_symmetry.space_group_name_H-M   'P 1'
#
loop_
_entity.id
_entity.type
_entity.pdbx_description
1 polymer ?
#
loop_
_entity_poly.entity_id
_entity_poly.type
_entity_poly.pdbx_seq_one_letter_code
_entity_poly.pdbx_strand_id
1 'polypeptide(L)'
;MTGNRHALNTLPIGQSVQQQGDKCCIDLGEGRITVSNESDGYWIVSENTLTDSEYVKALVVLLEQRKDIRCIELNENSASALEDIVQVSAEGIRLVWRESLLQLPEFWLQQQRRLIPHKQILAGNGYHPLRPRPQKGELYSRYIPELGQTLSLIGLDVEQHAELFSKWQNSERVAAFWEQTGTLEEHKAYLEEQLVNDKNQLLIVCLNNEPFAYIEAYWTKEDRIAPYYAAGDYDRGIHMLVGEEHHRGSHKVAAWLPSVCHFLYLSDPRTEKIVSEPRADNAKMIGYLQKFGFAKLKEFDFPHKRAALMCQLRDTFFSDCF
;
A
#
# COMPACT_ATOMS: atom_id res chain seq x y z
N MET A 1 -28.57 -15.18 4.18
CA MET A 1 -28.13 -14.05 5.03
C MET A 1 -26.78 -13.56 4.54
N THR A 2 -26.80 -12.79 3.46
CA THR A 2 -25.63 -12.19 2.84
C THR A 2 -25.54 -10.76 3.36
N GLY A 3 -24.72 -10.55 4.39
CA GLY A 3 -24.44 -9.21 4.90
C GLY A 3 -23.77 -8.39 3.81
N ASN A 4 -24.40 -7.29 3.42
CA ASN A 4 -23.83 -6.26 2.57
C ASN A 4 -22.46 -5.85 3.12
N ARG A 5 -21.38 -6.19 2.41
CA ARG A 5 -20.11 -5.46 2.55
C ARG A 5 -20.32 -4.14 1.82
N HIS A 6 -20.64 -3.07 2.55
CA HIS A 6 -20.54 -1.73 2.01
C HIS A 6 -19.07 -1.47 1.69
N ALA A 7 -18.74 -1.37 0.40
CA ALA A 7 -17.41 -1.00 -0.04
C ALA A 7 -17.14 0.44 0.44
N LEU A 8 -16.33 0.59 1.48
CA LEU A 8 -15.81 1.88 1.92
C LEU A 8 -14.68 2.29 0.96
N ASN A 9 -15.03 2.53 -0.31
CA ASN A 9 -14.09 3.02 -1.32
C ASN A 9 -13.98 4.54 -1.20
N THR A 10 -12.75 5.04 -1.20
CA THR A 10 -12.43 6.47 -1.18
C THR A 10 -12.72 7.19 -2.50
N LEU A 11 -13.18 6.49 -3.56
CA LEU A 11 -14.45 6.74 -4.30
C LEU A 11 -14.60 6.19 -5.73
N PRO A 12 -15.79 5.67 -6.11
CA PRO A 12 -16.28 5.92 -7.47
C PRO A 12 -17.74 6.43 -7.63
N ILE A 13 -18.60 6.49 -6.60
CA ILE A 13 -20.03 6.81 -6.80
C ILE A 13 -20.56 7.78 -5.73
N GLY A 14 -21.20 8.87 -6.19
CA GLY A 14 -22.11 9.72 -5.40
C GLY A 14 -21.48 10.81 -4.54
N GLN A 15 -20.15 10.83 -4.38
CA GLN A 15 -19.48 11.81 -3.53
C GLN A 15 -18.81 12.88 -4.40
N SER A 16 -18.74 14.12 -3.90
CA SER A 16 -18.10 15.23 -4.62
C SER A 16 -17.15 16.00 -3.71
N VAL A 17 -16.01 16.40 -4.28
CA VAL A 17 -15.03 17.26 -3.62
C VAL A 17 -15.13 18.63 -4.26
N GLN A 18 -15.55 19.62 -3.47
CA GLN A 18 -15.63 21.01 -3.89
C GLN A 18 -14.55 21.81 -3.17
N GLN A 19 -13.75 22.55 -3.93
CA GLN A 19 -12.71 23.41 -3.39
C GLN A 19 -12.95 24.86 -3.79
N GLN A 20 -12.85 25.75 -2.82
CA GLN A 20 -12.88 27.19 -3.04
C GLN A 20 -11.89 27.88 -2.09
N GLY A 21 -10.70 28.19 -2.58
CA GLY A 21 -9.63 28.81 -1.79
C GLY A 21 -9.27 27.95 -0.56
N ASP A 22 -9.41 28.56 0.61
CA ASP A 22 -9.13 27.97 1.93
C ASP A 22 -10.26 27.07 2.46
N LYS A 23 -11.23 26.70 1.62
CA LYS A 23 -12.36 25.86 2.02
C LYS A 23 -12.43 24.60 1.14
N CYS A 24 -12.55 23.45 1.77
CA CYS A 24 -12.78 22.17 1.11
C CYS A 24 -14.05 21.52 1.67
N CYS A 25 -14.90 21.02 0.77
CA CYS A 25 -16.10 20.29 1.14
C CYS A 25 -16.08 18.90 0.52
N ILE A 26 -16.37 17.89 1.35
CA ILE A 26 -16.64 16.52 0.91
C ILE A 26 -18.12 16.25 1.13
N ASP A 27 -18.84 16.02 0.04
CA ASP A 27 -20.23 15.57 0.05
C ASP A 27 -20.23 14.05 -0.15
N LEU A 28 -20.85 13.30 0.76
CA LEU A 28 -20.96 11.84 0.66
C LEU A 28 -22.33 11.34 0.13
N GLY A 29 -23.23 12.26 -0.25
CA GLY A 29 -24.61 11.98 -0.64
C GLY A 29 -25.58 11.90 0.55
N GLU A 30 -25.17 11.29 1.65
CA GLU A 30 -25.94 11.18 2.90
C GLU A 30 -25.70 12.36 3.86
N GLY A 31 -24.64 13.14 3.62
CA GLY A 31 -24.30 14.36 4.34
C GLY A 31 -23.03 14.98 3.80
N ARG A 32 -22.53 16.02 4.47
CA ARG A 32 -21.31 16.72 4.07
C ARG A 32 -20.43 17.06 5.26
N ILE A 33 -19.14 17.19 4.96
CA ILE A 33 -18.18 17.86 5.81
C ILE A 33 -17.58 19.04 5.07
N THR A 34 -17.36 20.12 5.82
CA THR A 34 -16.60 21.28 5.39
C THR A 34 -15.40 21.45 6.30
N VAL A 35 -14.22 21.59 5.69
CA VAL A 35 -12.97 21.93 6.38
C VAL A 35 -12.44 23.24 5.81
N SER A 36 -12.05 24.17 6.69
CA SER A 36 -11.51 25.47 6.32
C SER A 36 -10.14 25.72 6.95
N ASN A 37 -9.25 26.36 6.21
CA ASN A 37 -7.97 26.83 6.71
C ASN A 37 -8.17 28.19 7.37
N GLU A 38 -7.97 28.26 8.69
CA GLU A 38 -7.89 29.54 9.39
C GLU A 38 -6.46 30.09 9.32
N SER A 39 -6.30 31.39 9.60
CA SER A 39 -5.13 32.21 9.21
C SER A 39 -3.77 31.75 9.73
N ASP A 40 -3.73 30.75 10.62
CA ASP A 40 -2.53 30.18 11.23
C ASP A 40 -2.14 28.79 10.66
N GLY A 41 -2.75 28.36 9.54
CA GLY A 41 -2.35 27.14 8.81
C GLY A 41 -2.99 25.85 9.31
N TYR A 42 -3.96 25.94 10.22
CA TYR A 42 -4.74 24.82 10.73
C TYR A 42 -6.03 24.66 9.94
N TRP A 43 -6.28 23.43 9.51
CA TRP A 43 -7.54 23.06 8.88
C TRP A 43 -8.53 22.65 9.96
N ILE A 44 -9.67 23.33 10.04
CA ILE A 44 -10.68 23.12 11.09
C ILE A 44 -11.96 22.60 10.45
N VAL A 45 -12.59 21.61 11.08
CA VAL A 45 -13.91 21.13 10.67
C VAL A 45 -14.99 22.14 11.07
N SER A 46 -15.40 22.99 10.12
CA SER A 46 -16.36 24.07 10.34
C SER A 46 -17.82 23.61 10.30
N GLU A 47 -18.12 22.52 9.59
CA GLU A 47 -19.46 21.96 9.45
C GLU A 47 -19.36 20.44 9.24
N ASN A 48 -20.19 19.68 9.93
CA ASN A 48 -20.31 18.24 9.74
C ASN A 48 -21.76 17.81 9.95
N THR A 49 -22.36 17.16 8.94
CA THR A 49 -23.69 16.53 9.03
C THR A 49 -23.66 15.01 8.93
N LEU A 50 -22.46 14.43 8.86
CA LEU A 50 -22.24 12.99 8.66
C LEU A 50 -22.36 12.21 9.97
N THR A 51 -22.72 10.93 9.85
CA THR A 51 -22.61 9.99 10.97
C THR A 51 -21.15 9.70 11.31
N ASP A 52 -20.87 9.12 12.49
CA ASP A 52 -19.50 8.81 12.93
C ASP A 52 -18.69 8.02 11.89
N SER A 53 -19.28 6.95 11.34
CA SER A 53 -18.59 6.10 10.36
C SER A 53 -18.30 6.83 9.04
N GLU A 54 -19.20 7.71 8.62
CA GLU A 54 -19.08 8.45 7.37
C GLU A 54 -18.14 9.65 7.51
N TYR A 55 -18.08 10.25 8.70
CA TYR A 55 -17.18 11.34 8.99
C TYR A 55 -15.72 10.91 8.83
N VAL A 56 -15.30 9.77 9.42
CA VAL A 56 -13.94 9.26 9.24
C VAL A 56 -13.64 9.00 7.77
N LYS A 57 -14.59 8.40 7.04
CA LYS A 57 -14.46 8.17 5.60
C LYS A 57 -14.26 9.48 4.83
N ALA A 58 -15.02 10.52 5.14
CA ALA A 58 -14.90 11.81 4.47
C ALA A 58 -13.54 12.48 4.74
N LEU A 59 -13.00 12.36 5.96
CA LEU A 59 -11.66 12.82 6.28
C LEU A 59 -10.58 12.07 5.49
N VAL A 60 -10.70 10.74 5.35
CA VAL A 60 -9.78 9.94 4.53
C VAL A 60 -9.85 10.38 3.05
N VAL A 61 -11.05 10.58 2.50
CA VAL A 61 -11.24 11.08 1.13
C VAL A 61 -10.63 12.47 0.93
N LEU A 62 -10.85 13.37 1.90
CA LEU A 62 -10.26 14.71 1.90
C LEU A 62 -8.74 14.63 1.81
N LEU A 63 -8.12 13.82 2.66
CA LEU A 63 -6.67 13.68 2.72
C LEU A 63 -6.11 13.05 1.44
N GLU A 64 -6.77 12.05 0.85
CA GLU A 64 -6.33 11.51 -0.44
C GLU A 64 -6.27 12.56 -1.56
N GLN A 65 -7.19 13.53 -1.54
CA GLN A 65 -7.30 14.60 -2.53
C GLN A 65 -6.43 15.83 -2.20
N ARG A 66 -6.19 16.07 -0.90
CA ARG A 66 -5.46 17.22 -0.38
C ARG A 66 -4.24 16.75 0.41
N LYS A 67 -3.19 16.38 -0.35
CA LYS A 67 -1.90 15.93 0.19
C LYS A 67 -1.17 17.01 0.99
N ASP A 68 -1.54 18.27 0.80
CA ASP A 68 -1.03 19.42 1.55
C ASP A 68 -1.63 19.54 2.96
N ILE A 69 -2.80 18.94 3.22
CA ILE A 69 -3.40 18.92 4.56
C ILE A 69 -2.73 17.81 5.38
N ARG A 70 -2.00 18.22 6.42
CA ARG A 70 -1.27 17.31 7.32
C ARG A 70 -1.99 17.05 8.64
N CYS A 71 -2.74 18.04 9.12
CA CYS A 71 -3.43 18.00 10.42
C CYS A 71 -4.78 18.69 10.28
N ILE A 72 -5.78 18.13 10.97
CA ILE A 72 -7.13 18.69 11.03
C ILE A 72 -7.54 18.83 12.49
N GLU A 73 -7.98 20.02 12.88
CA GLU A 73 -8.65 20.26 14.14
C GLU A 73 -10.11 19.81 14.07
N LEU A 74 -10.49 18.99 15.05
CA LEU A 74 -11.82 18.43 15.17
C LEU A 74 -12.70 19.33 16.06
N ASN A 75 -13.96 19.49 15.70
CA ASN A 75 -14.95 20.14 16.55
C ASN A 75 -15.35 19.28 17.76
N GLU A 76 -16.03 19.88 18.75
CA GLU A 76 -16.45 19.20 19.99
C GLU A 76 -17.35 17.97 19.76
N ASN A 77 -18.03 17.89 18.61
CA ASN A 77 -18.90 16.78 18.21
C ASN A 77 -18.17 15.71 17.38
N SER A 78 -16.86 15.54 17.60
CA SER A 78 -16.06 14.60 16.81
C SER A 78 -16.48 13.14 17.00
N ALA A 79 -16.42 12.35 15.92
CA ALA A 79 -16.82 10.94 15.92
C ALA A 79 -16.09 10.13 17.01
N SER A 80 -16.83 9.30 17.73
CA SER A 80 -16.28 8.34 18.70
C SER A 80 -15.24 7.40 18.07
N ALA A 81 -15.36 7.13 16.78
CA ALA A 81 -14.43 6.34 15.99
C ALA A 81 -13.02 6.93 15.86
N LEU A 82 -12.82 8.21 16.19
CA LEU A 82 -11.52 8.87 16.14
C LEU A 82 -10.81 8.91 17.49
N GLU A 83 -11.48 8.61 18.60
CA GLU A 83 -10.94 8.80 19.97
C GLU A 83 -9.60 8.09 20.19
N ASP A 84 -9.41 6.90 19.60
CA ASP A 84 -8.18 6.12 19.75
C ASP A 84 -6.97 6.72 18.98
N ILE A 85 -7.20 7.67 18.08
CA ILE A 85 -6.17 8.27 17.22
C ILE A 85 -6.10 9.81 17.31
N VAL A 86 -6.97 10.43 18.11
CA VAL A 86 -6.96 11.87 18.36
C VAL A 86 -5.86 12.24 19.33
N GLN A 87 -5.11 13.27 19.00
CA GLN A 87 -4.16 13.90 19.89
C GLN A 87 -4.79 15.15 20.49
N VAL A 88 -4.69 15.31 21.81
CA VAL A 88 -5.11 16.53 22.51
C VAL A 88 -3.86 17.34 22.87
N SER A 89 -3.80 18.59 22.41
CA SER A 89 -2.74 19.54 22.75
C SER A 89 -2.82 19.99 24.21
N ALA A 90 -1.81 20.72 24.70
CA ALA A 90 -1.81 21.27 26.05
C ALA A 90 -2.94 22.30 26.26
N GLU A 91 -3.36 22.96 25.18
CA GLU A 91 -4.43 23.94 25.14
C GLU A 91 -5.83 23.30 24.99
N GLY A 92 -5.91 21.96 24.90
CA GLY A 92 -7.16 21.22 24.77
C GLY A 92 -7.67 21.07 23.32
N ILE A 93 -6.90 21.55 22.33
CA ILE A 93 -7.25 21.41 20.91
C ILE A 93 -7.15 19.93 20.51
N ARG A 94 -8.21 19.41 19.89
CA ARG A 94 -8.32 18.03 19.41
C ARG A 94 -7.87 17.95 17.96
N LEU A 95 -6.79 17.21 17.71
CA LEU A 95 -6.13 17.12 16.42
C LEU A 95 -6.15 15.69 15.90
N VAL A 96 -6.36 15.54 14.60
CA VAL A 96 -6.11 14.28 13.89
C VAL A 96 -5.06 14.52 12.81
N TRP A 97 -4.07 13.62 12.78
CA TRP A 97 -2.97 13.68 11.82
C TRP A 97 -3.26 12.80 10.61
N ARG A 98 -2.81 13.26 9.45
CA ARG A 98 -2.94 12.53 8.17
C ARG A 98 -2.40 11.10 8.29
N GLU A 99 -1.20 10.96 8.83
CA GLU A 99 -0.53 9.67 9.02
C GLU A 99 -1.31 8.71 9.91
N SER A 100 -2.09 9.20 10.87
CA SER A 100 -2.93 8.34 11.72
C SER A 100 -4.13 7.80 10.95
N LEU A 101 -4.81 8.67 10.18
CA LEU A 101 -5.99 8.29 9.39
C LEU A 101 -5.64 7.37 8.22
N LEU A 102 -4.54 7.64 7.51
CA LEU A 102 -4.14 6.80 6.37
C LEU A 102 -3.70 5.41 6.84
N GLN A 103 -3.32 5.25 8.10
CA GLN A 103 -2.99 3.95 8.69
C GLN A 103 -4.22 3.11 9.11
N LEU A 104 -5.45 3.61 8.99
CA LEU A 104 -6.66 2.87 9.32
C LEU A 104 -6.98 1.81 8.25
N PRO A 105 -6.75 0.51 8.53
CA PRO A 105 -6.81 -0.54 7.50
C PRO A 105 -8.21 -0.75 6.91
N GLU A 106 -9.29 -0.44 7.62
CA GLU A 106 -10.69 -0.62 7.22
C GLU A 106 -11.11 0.14 5.97
N PHE A 107 -10.41 1.22 5.61
CA PHE A 107 -10.71 1.99 4.40
C PHE A 107 -10.01 1.47 3.16
N TRP A 108 -9.10 0.50 3.32
CA TRP A 108 -8.20 0.06 2.26
C TRP A 108 -8.23 -1.46 2.06
N LEU A 109 -8.14 -2.19 3.16
CA LEU A 109 -8.04 -3.64 3.17
C LEU A 109 -9.43 -4.27 3.00
N GLN A 110 -9.57 -5.11 1.98
CA GLN A 110 -10.80 -5.87 1.72
C GLN A 110 -10.91 -7.14 2.56
N GLN A 111 -9.80 -7.53 3.20
CA GLN A 111 -9.71 -8.70 4.08
C GLN A 111 -8.91 -8.37 5.34
N GLN A 112 -9.61 -7.97 6.39
CA GLN A 112 -8.98 -7.73 7.68
C GLN A 112 -8.55 -9.02 8.36
N ARG A 113 -7.47 -8.92 9.13
CA ARG A 113 -6.94 -10.00 9.96
C ARG A 113 -6.80 -9.54 11.38
N ARG A 114 -6.96 -10.49 12.30
CA ARG A 114 -6.55 -10.26 13.69
C ARG A 114 -5.03 -10.10 13.73
N LEU A 115 -4.56 -9.11 14.48
CA LEU A 115 -3.14 -8.98 14.77
C LEU A 115 -2.61 -10.25 15.44
N ILE A 116 -1.56 -10.83 14.86
CA ILE A 116 -0.90 -12.01 15.42
C ILE A 116 0.09 -11.53 16.49
N PRO A 117 0.04 -12.02 17.74
CA PRO A 117 1.04 -11.67 18.75
C PRO A 117 2.46 -12.06 18.33
N HIS A 118 3.46 -11.34 18.83
CA HIS A 118 4.86 -11.71 18.60
C HIS A 118 5.16 -13.08 19.22
N LYS A 119 5.46 -14.07 18.39
CA LYS A 119 5.84 -15.42 18.82
C LYS A 119 6.86 -16.00 17.85
N GLN A 120 8.08 -16.25 18.30
CA GLN A 120 9.06 -16.95 17.47
C GLN A 120 8.68 -18.42 17.24
N ILE A 121 8.96 -18.90 16.03
CA ILE A 121 8.75 -20.27 15.57
C ILE A 121 10.00 -20.76 14.82
N LEU A 122 10.16 -22.08 14.76
CA LEU A 122 11.14 -22.73 13.89
C LEU A 122 10.39 -23.36 12.71
N ALA A 123 10.72 -22.93 11.49
CA ALA A 123 10.14 -23.43 10.24
C ALA A 123 11.25 -23.96 9.30
N GLY A 124 10.86 -24.50 8.14
CA GLY A 124 11.80 -25.07 7.17
C GLY A 124 12.82 -24.05 6.61
N ASN A 125 12.48 -22.77 6.63
CA ASN A 125 13.33 -21.64 6.22
C ASN A 125 14.03 -20.93 7.40
N GLY A 126 13.98 -21.49 8.61
CA GLY A 126 14.73 -20.99 9.77
C GLY A 126 13.86 -20.48 10.92
N TYR A 127 14.48 -19.70 11.81
CA TYR A 127 13.85 -19.20 13.04
C TYR A 127 13.35 -17.77 12.87
N HIS A 128 12.04 -17.57 12.97
CA HIS A 128 11.38 -16.30 12.68
C HIS A 128 10.05 -16.15 13.44
N PRO A 129 9.49 -14.95 13.59
CA PRO A 129 8.18 -14.80 14.22
C PRO A 129 7.07 -15.46 13.40
N LEU A 130 6.00 -15.86 14.06
CA LEU A 130 4.75 -16.26 13.44
C LEU A 130 4.14 -15.05 12.75
N ARG A 131 3.94 -15.17 11.43
CA ARG A 131 3.43 -14.11 10.57
C ARG A 131 2.18 -14.58 9.80
N PRO A 132 1.37 -13.66 9.28
CA PRO A 132 0.16 -14.03 8.55
C PRO A 132 0.47 -14.83 7.27
N ARG A 133 -0.34 -15.85 6.97
CA ARG A 133 -0.24 -16.65 5.73
C ARG A 133 -0.52 -15.80 4.48
N PRO A 134 -0.03 -16.15 3.28
CA PRO A 134 -0.50 -15.51 2.06
C PRO A 134 -2.00 -15.69 1.85
N GLN A 135 -2.59 -14.73 1.16
CA GLN A 135 -4.02 -14.54 1.02
C GLN A 135 -4.38 -14.46 -0.47
N LYS A 136 -5.59 -14.92 -0.83
CA LYS A 136 -6.11 -14.90 -2.21
C LYS A 136 -7.28 -13.92 -2.33
N GLY A 137 -7.60 -13.53 -3.56
CA GLY A 137 -8.71 -12.61 -3.86
C GLY A 137 -8.36 -11.14 -3.60
N GLU A 138 -9.31 -10.23 -3.70
CA GLU A 138 -9.03 -8.80 -3.49
C GLU A 138 -8.60 -8.54 -2.04
N LEU A 139 -7.44 -7.91 -1.85
CA LEU A 139 -6.83 -7.62 -0.56
C LEU A 139 -6.81 -6.13 -0.24
N TYR A 140 -6.69 -5.30 -1.26
CA TYR A 140 -6.55 -3.85 -1.15
C TYR A 140 -7.29 -3.16 -2.30
N SER A 141 -7.92 -2.02 -2.02
CA SER A 141 -8.56 -1.17 -3.03
C SER A 141 -8.32 0.30 -2.71
N ARG A 142 -8.04 1.11 -3.72
CA ARG A 142 -7.82 2.55 -3.61
C ARG A 142 -8.25 3.25 -4.90
N TYR A 143 -9.04 4.30 -4.78
CA TYR A 143 -9.28 5.18 -5.92
C TYR A 143 -8.08 6.10 -6.15
N ILE A 144 -7.66 6.24 -7.40
CA ILE A 144 -6.55 7.10 -7.82
C ILE A 144 -7.13 8.30 -8.58
N PRO A 145 -7.31 9.46 -7.93
CA PRO A 145 -7.96 10.62 -8.54
C PRO A 145 -7.26 11.08 -9.82
N GLU A 146 -5.93 11.07 -9.83
CA GLU A 146 -5.13 11.52 -10.97
C GLU A 146 -5.30 10.64 -12.21
N LEU A 147 -5.79 9.41 -12.04
CA LEU A 147 -6.10 8.49 -13.14
C LEU A 147 -7.60 8.38 -13.41
N GLY A 148 -8.46 8.76 -12.46
CA GLY A 148 -9.88 8.48 -12.51
C GLY A 148 -10.20 6.98 -12.47
N GLN A 149 -9.32 6.17 -11.86
CA GLN A 149 -9.42 4.70 -11.86
C GLN A 149 -9.28 4.14 -10.44
N THR A 150 -9.88 2.99 -10.20
CA THR A 150 -9.69 2.23 -8.96
C THR A 150 -8.54 1.25 -9.15
N LEU A 151 -7.53 1.36 -8.30
CA LEU A 151 -6.46 0.39 -8.18
C LEU A 151 -6.85 -0.67 -7.16
N SER A 152 -6.64 -1.95 -7.51
CA SER A 152 -6.80 -3.06 -6.57
C SER A 152 -5.58 -3.98 -6.58
N LEU A 153 -5.32 -4.60 -5.42
CA LEU A 153 -4.32 -5.65 -5.27
C LEU A 153 -5.04 -6.96 -5.00
N ILE A 154 -4.83 -7.93 -5.89
CA ILE A 154 -5.41 -9.25 -5.83
C ILE A 154 -4.35 -10.24 -5.36
N GLY A 155 -4.61 -10.96 -4.28
CA GLY A 155 -3.82 -12.10 -3.87
C GLY A 155 -3.87 -13.20 -4.92
N LEU A 156 -2.69 -13.59 -5.43
CA LEU A 156 -2.59 -14.49 -6.57
C LEU A 156 -3.18 -15.88 -6.25
N ASP A 157 -4.01 -16.36 -7.17
CA ASP A 157 -4.42 -17.75 -7.28
C ASP A 157 -3.72 -18.40 -8.49
N VAL A 158 -2.94 -19.46 -8.27
CA VAL A 158 -2.12 -20.10 -9.31
C VAL A 158 -2.98 -20.56 -10.48
N GLU A 159 -4.13 -21.20 -10.22
CA GLU A 159 -5.01 -21.71 -11.27
C GLU A 159 -5.58 -20.59 -12.13
N GLN A 160 -5.88 -19.43 -11.52
CA GLN A 160 -6.49 -18.31 -12.23
C GLN A 160 -5.47 -17.39 -12.92
N HIS A 161 -4.24 -17.31 -12.42
CA HIS A 161 -3.29 -16.28 -12.83
C HIS A 161 -2.01 -16.81 -13.47
N ALA A 162 -1.76 -18.13 -13.45
CA ALA A 162 -0.52 -18.69 -14.02
C ALA A 162 -0.38 -18.40 -15.52
N GLU A 163 -1.47 -18.43 -16.30
CA GLU A 163 -1.42 -18.09 -17.73
C GLU A 163 -0.99 -16.64 -17.95
N LEU A 164 -1.54 -15.72 -17.17
CA LEU A 164 -1.21 -14.29 -17.25
C LEU A 164 0.25 -14.04 -16.85
N PHE A 165 0.68 -14.64 -15.73
CA PHE A 165 2.08 -14.58 -15.30
C PHE A 165 3.03 -15.15 -16.36
N SER A 166 2.67 -16.30 -16.95
CA SER A 166 3.45 -16.96 -18.00
C SER A 166 3.57 -16.10 -19.26
N LYS A 167 2.47 -15.46 -19.69
CA LYS A 167 2.50 -14.48 -20.79
C LYS A 167 3.49 -13.34 -20.50
N TRP A 168 3.44 -12.78 -19.28
CA TRP A 168 4.30 -11.65 -18.92
C TRP A 168 5.77 -12.06 -18.84
N GLN A 169 6.10 -13.16 -18.19
CA GLN A 169 7.48 -13.63 -18.05
C GLN A 169 8.14 -13.97 -19.39
N ASN A 170 7.37 -14.50 -20.33
CA ASN A 170 7.86 -14.81 -21.68
C ASN A 170 7.97 -13.58 -22.61
N SER A 171 7.54 -12.39 -22.19
CA SER A 171 7.79 -11.18 -22.97
C SER A 171 9.27 -10.80 -22.90
N GLU A 172 9.89 -10.48 -24.04
CA GLU A 172 11.33 -10.15 -24.13
C GLU A 172 11.74 -9.08 -23.10
N ARG A 173 10.89 -8.08 -22.90
CA ARG A 173 11.13 -6.98 -21.98
C ARG A 173 11.17 -7.42 -20.52
N VAL A 174 10.27 -8.31 -20.09
CA VAL A 174 10.26 -8.80 -18.71
C VAL A 174 11.39 -9.81 -18.52
N ALA A 175 11.55 -10.73 -19.47
CA ALA A 175 12.62 -11.72 -19.49
C ALA A 175 14.01 -11.10 -19.32
N ALA A 176 14.27 -9.94 -19.94
CA ALA A 176 15.54 -9.22 -19.82
C ALA A 176 15.94 -8.82 -18.39
N PHE A 177 15.01 -8.82 -17.43
CA PHE A 177 15.29 -8.47 -16.03
C PHE A 177 14.94 -9.57 -15.04
N TRP A 178 13.95 -10.40 -15.35
CA TRP A 178 13.47 -11.47 -14.47
C TRP A 178 14.10 -12.82 -14.78
N GLU A 179 14.56 -13.06 -16.01
CA GLU A 179 15.21 -14.31 -16.42
C GLU A 179 14.38 -15.58 -16.12
N GLN A 180 13.05 -15.45 -16.04
CA GLN A 180 12.10 -16.52 -15.77
C GLN A 180 11.30 -16.91 -17.02
N THR A 181 11.92 -17.02 -18.20
CA THR A 181 11.20 -17.55 -19.38
C THR A 181 11.00 -19.05 -19.23
N GLY A 182 9.87 -19.58 -19.70
CA GLY A 182 9.57 -20.99 -19.54
C GLY A 182 8.18 -21.40 -19.98
N THR A 183 7.88 -22.67 -19.79
CA THR A 183 6.57 -23.27 -20.03
C THR A 183 5.57 -22.87 -18.93
N LEU A 184 4.27 -23.01 -19.22
CA LEU A 184 3.22 -22.74 -18.23
C LEU A 184 3.37 -23.62 -16.97
N GLU A 185 3.77 -24.88 -17.12
CA GLU A 185 3.93 -25.80 -15.99
C GLU A 185 5.13 -25.43 -15.11
N GLU A 186 6.26 -25.01 -15.70
CA GLU A 186 7.39 -24.46 -14.94
C GLU A 186 6.98 -23.21 -14.16
N HIS A 187 6.16 -22.34 -14.76
CA HIS A 187 5.64 -21.15 -14.08
C HIS A 187 4.64 -21.46 -12.97
N LYS A 188 3.77 -22.46 -13.15
CA LYS A 188 2.89 -22.93 -12.07
C LYS A 188 3.71 -23.44 -10.88
N ALA A 189 4.67 -24.32 -11.15
CA ALA A 189 5.56 -24.87 -10.13
C ALA A 189 6.33 -23.74 -9.41
N TYR A 190 6.82 -22.74 -10.13
CA TYR A 190 7.45 -21.57 -9.53
C TYR A 190 6.51 -20.81 -8.58
N LEU A 191 5.30 -20.49 -9.02
CA LEU A 191 4.33 -19.75 -8.19
C LEU A 191 3.93 -20.54 -6.94
N GLU A 192 3.75 -21.86 -7.06
CA GLU A 192 3.50 -22.75 -5.93
C GLU A 192 4.66 -22.73 -4.93
N GLU A 193 5.90 -22.84 -5.42
CA GLU A 193 7.11 -22.76 -4.59
C GLU A 193 7.22 -21.42 -3.86
N GLN A 194 6.83 -20.31 -4.51
CA GLN A 194 6.81 -19.00 -3.87
C GLN A 194 5.81 -18.92 -2.70
N LEU A 195 4.75 -19.72 -2.72
CA LEU A 195 3.74 -19.77 -1.65
C LEU A 195 4.07 -20.76 -0.53
N VAL A 196 5.04 -21.68 -0.73
CA VAL A 196 5.47 -22.65 0.28
C VAL A 196 6.02 -21.96 1.54
N ASN A 197 5.75 -22.55 2.70
CA ASN A 197 6.15 -22.04 4.03
C ASN A 197 5.66 -20.62 4.32
N ASP A 198 4.57 -20.19 3.66
CA ASP A 198 3.95 -18.88 3.86
C ASP A 198 4.95 -17.70 3.64
N LYS A 199 6.01 -17.92 2.85
CA LYS A 199 7.15 -16.99 2.75
C LYS A 199 6.80 -15.68 2.02
N ASN A 200 5.96 -15.77 0.98
CA ASN A 200 5.64 -14.64 0.10
C ASN A 200 4.14 -14.44 -0.04
N GLN A 201 3.72 -13.17 -0.03
CA GLN A 201 2.44 -12.75 -0.56
C GLN A 201 2.63 -12.36 -2.04
N LEU A 202 2.03 -13.14 -2.93
CA LEU A 202 2.02 -12.84 -4.36
C LEU A 202 0.81 -11.95 -4.69
N LEU A 203 1.03 -10.91 -5.47
CA LEU A 203 -0.01 -9.93 -5.83
C LEU A 203 -0.09 -9.73 -7.34
N ILE A 204 -1.32 -9.58 -7.83
CA ILE A 204 -1.63 -9.00 -9.12
C ILE A 204 -2.19 -7.59 -8.89
N VAL A 205 -1.59 -6.60 -9.55
CA VAL A 205 -2.08 -5.23 -9.51
C VAL A 205 -3.05 -5.01 -10.66
N CYS A 206 -4.21 -4.46 -10.36
CA CYS A 206 -5.24 -4.14 -11.34
C CYS A 206 -5.57 -2.64 -11.35
N LEU A 207 -5.97 -2.13 -12.51
CA LEU A 207 -6.64 -0.82 -12.66
C LEU A 207 -8.01 -1.06 -13.28
N ASN A 208 -9.08 -0.63 -12.61
CA ASN A 208 -10.47 -0.93 -12.98
C ASN A 208 -10.67 -2.42 -13.33
N ASN A 209 -10.16 -3.31 -12.48
CA ASN A 209 -10.20 -4.77 -12.64
C ASN A 209 -9.36 -5.35 -13.80
N GLU A 210 -8.61 -4.52 -14.53
CA GLU A 210 -7.68 -5.01 -15.55
C GLU A 210 -6.30 -5.30 -14.93
N PRO A 211 -5.84 -6.56 -14.90
CA PRO A 211 -4.55 -6.91 -14.30
C PRO A 211 -3.39 -6.49 -15.22
N PHE A 212 -2.34 -5.90 -14.64
CA PHE A 212 -1.23 -5.37 -15.44
C PHE A 212 0.17 -5.53 -14.85
N ALA A 213 0.29 -5.80 -13.56
CA ALA A 213 1.57 -5.97 -12.89
C ALA A 213 1.52 -7.12 -11.87
N TYR A 214 2.69 -7.69 -11.61
CA TYR A 214 2.90 -8.76 -10.64
C TYR A 214 3.94 -8.31 -9.60
N ILE A 215 3.66 -8.61 -8.33
CA ILE A 215 4.50 -8.28 -7.19
C ILE A 215 4.76 -9.54 -6.36
N GLU A 216 6.01 -9.76 -5.98
CA GLU A 216 6.41 -10.68 -4.92
C GLU A 216 6.73 -9.89 -3.67
N ALA A 217 5.85 -9.96 -2.66
CA ALA A 217 6.11 -9.36 -1.35
C ALA A 217 6.59 -10.43 -0.37
N TYR A 218 7.84 -10.35 0.05
CA TYR A 218 8.51 -11.40 0.82
C TYR A 218 8.92 -10.91 2.21
N TRP A 219 9.15 -11.85 3.14
CA TRP A 219 9.78 -11.55 4.43
C TRP A 219 11.29 -11.58 4.30
N THR A 220 11.94 -10.48 4.67
CA THR A 220 13.36 -10.29 4.36
C THR A 220 14.29 -11.12 5.22
N LYS A 221 13.92 -11.38 6.48
CA LYS A 221 14.78 -12.04 7.48
C LYS A 221 15.20 -13.46 7.07
N GLU A 222 14.37 -14.15 6.29
CA GLU A 222 14.65 -15.50 5.79
C GLU A 222 14.97 -15.51 4.28
N ASP A 223 14.98 -14.34 3.64
CA ASP A 223 15.31 -14.20 2.23
C ASP A 223 16.82 -14.02 2.01
N ARG A 224 17.28 -14.29 0.79
CA ARG A 224 18.68 -14.08 0.36
C ARG A 224 19.21 -12.67 0.61
N ILE A 225 18.35 -11.65 0.73
CA ILE A 225 18.79 -10.29 1.06
C ILE A 225 19.19 -10.11 2.52
N ALA A 226 18.73 -10.97 3.44
CA ALA A 226 18.93 -10.81 4.88
C ALA A 226 20.40 -10.56 5.28
N PRO A 227 21.40 -11.30 4.74
CA PRO A 227 22.80 -11.11 5.13
C PRO A 227 23.40 -9.75 4.73
N TYR A 228 22.74 -9.02 3.82
CA TYR A 228 23.27 -7.78 3.26
C TYR A 228 22.83 -6.54 4.05
N TYR A 229 21.98 -6.67 5.07
CA TYR A 229 21.65 -5.58 5.99
C TYR A 229 21.14 -6.12 7.35
N ALA A 230 20.86 -5.24 8.30
CA ALA A 230 20.26 -5.64 9.57
C ALA A 230 18.75 -5.88 9.39
N ALA A 231 18.38 -7.04 8.83
CA ALA A 231 17.00 -7.42 8.57
C ALA A 231 16.19 -7.57 9.86
N GLY A 232 15.10 -6.82 9.96
CA GLY A 232 14.15 -6.88 11.06
C GLY A 232 13.19 -8.07 10.97
N ASP A 233 12.57 -8.39 12.10
CA ASP A 233 11.63 -9.50 12.25
C ASP A 233 10.38 -9.39 11.37
N TYR A 234 10.02 -8.20 10.92
CA TYR A 234 8.84 -7.92 10.10
C TYR A 234 9.16 -7.06 8.89
N ASP A 235 10.44 -6.91 8.56
CA ASP A 235 10.87 -6.17 7.38
C ASP A 235 10.38 -6.93 6.12
N ARG A 236 9.75 -6.20 5.21
CA ARG A 236 9.23 -6.72 3.94
C ARG A 236 10.15 -6.34 2.79
N GLY A 237 10.18 -7.16 1.75
CA GLY A 237 10.82 -6.82 0.49
C GLY A 237 9.87 -6.95 -0.68
N ILE A 238 10.15 -6.23 -1.77
CA ILE A 238 9.32 -6.26 -2.98
C ILE A 238 10.15 -6.48 -4.26
N HIS A 239 9.77 -7.49 -5.04
CA HIS A 239 10.09 -7.60 -6.46
C HIS A 239 8.84 -7.31 -7.28
N MET A 240 9.01 -6.67 -8.44
CA MET A 240 7.90 -6.19 -9.23
C MET A 240 8.18 -6.21 -10.73
N LEU A 241 7.14 -6.48 -11.51
CA LEU A 241 7.13 -6.31 -12.95
C LEU A 241 5.81 -5.70 -13.41
N VAL A 242 5.88 -4.85 -14.44
CA VAL A 242 4.72 -4.44 -15.23
C VAL A 242 4.70 -5.32 -16.47
N GLY A 243 3.66 -6.12 -16.64
CA GLY A 243 3.50 -7.07 -17.74
C GLY A 243 2.87 -6.41 -18.96
N GLU A 244 1.76 -5.70 -18.77
CA GLU A 244 1.02 -5.06 -19.86
C GLU A 244 1.65 -3.72 -20.30
N GLU A 245 1.88 -3.56 -21.60
CA GLU A 245 2.64 -2.43 -22.12
C GLU A 245 1.89 -1.10 -22.05
N HIS A 246 0.58 -1.11 -22.33
CA HIS A 246 -0.30 0.07 -22.24
C HIS A 246 -0.53 0.53 -20.80
N HIS A 247 -0.11 -0.26 -19.81
CA HIS A 247 -0.10 0.09 -18.39
C HIS A 247 1.24 0.60 -17.87
N ARG A 248 2.18 0.89 -18.77
CA ARG A 248 3.41 1.59 -18.43
C ARG A 248 3.23 3.11 -18.37
N GLY A 249 4.09 3.76 -17.60
CA GLY A 249 4.16 5.22 -17.52
C GLY A 249 4.44 5.69 -16.10
N SER A 250 5.12 6.81 -15.96
CA SER A 250 5.45 7.37 -14.63
C SER A 250 4.21 7.69 -13.79
N HIS A 251 3.11 8.08 -14.44
CA HIS A 251 1.82 8.33 -13.80
C HIS A 251 1.18 7.06 -13.21
N LYS A 252 1.29 5.90 -13.87
CA LYS A 252 0.84 4.61 -13.33
C LYS A 252 1.76 4.09 -12.23
N VAL A 253 3.08 4.27 -12.36
CA VAL A 253 4.02 3.95 -11.27
C VAL A 253 3.72 4.76 -10.01
N ALA A 254 3.37 6.05 -10.17
CA ALA A 254 2.93 6.90 -9.06
C ALA A 254 1.65 6.41 -8.37
N ALA A 255 0.81 5.65 -9.09
CA ALA A 255 -0.37 5.04 -8.52
C ALA A 255 -0.06 3.73 -7.80
N TRP A 256 0.62 2.79 -8.46
CA TRP A 256 0.72 1.42 -7.92
C TRP A 256 1.82 1.23 -6.88
N LEU A 257 3.00 1.85 -7.03
CA LEU A 257 4.11 1.58 -6.12
C LEU A 257 3.80 2.06 -4.68
N PRO A 258 3.31 3.30 -4.45
CA PRO A 258 2.88 3.72 -3.13
C PRO A 258 1.72 2.87 -2.59
N SER A 259 0.79 2.44 -3.45
CA SER A 259 -0.35 1.60 -3.02
C SER A 259 0.07 0.20 -2.58
N VAL A 260 1.06 -0.40 -3.25
CA VAL A 260 1.67 -1.67 -2.81
C VAL A 260 2.37 -1.48 -1.47
N CYS A 261 3.17 -0.42 -1.30
CA CYS A 261 3.86 -0.15 -0.04
C CYS A 261 2.86 0.08 1.11
N HIS A 262 1.82 0.86 0.83
CA HIS A 262 0.74 1.10 1.77
C HIS A 262 0.07 -0.20 2.22
N PHE A 263 -0.33 -1.05 1.26
CA PHE A 263 -0.88 -2.37 1.58
C PHE A 263 0.04 -3.16 2.49
N LEU A 264 1.35 -3.21 2.23
CA LEU A 264 2.29 -3.97 3.06
C LEU A 264 2.33 -3.45 4.50
N TYR A 265 2.42 -2.14 4.69
CA TYR A 265 2.38 -1.51 6.01
C TYR A 265 1.06 -1.75 6.77
N LEU A 266 -0.07 -1.80 6.06
CA LEU A 266 -1.37 -2.06 6.69
C LEU A 266 -1.62 -3.54 6.95
N SER A 267 -1.12 -4.42 6.08
CA SER A 267 -1.34 -5.87 6.15
C SER A 267 -0.72 -6.52 7.38
N ASP A 268 0.37 -5.93 7.90
CA ASP A 268 0.94 -6.24 9.21
C ASP A 268 1.54 -4.95 9.80
N PRO A 269 0.92 -4.35 10.83
CA PRO A 269 1.34 -3.05 11.37
C PRO A 269 2.72 -3.08 12.04
N ARG A 270 3.29 -4.27 12.27
CA ARG A 270 4.67 -4.43 12.79
C ARG A 270 5.73 -4.25 11.70
N THR A 271 5.32 -4.13 10.43
CA THR A 271 6.22 -3.86 9.31
C THR A 271 6.74 -2.43 9.43
N GLU A 272 8.03 -2.29 9.75
CA GLU A 272 8.71 -1.00 9.90
C GLU A 272 9.43 -0.55 8.63
N LYS A 273 9.82 -1.50 7.79
CA LYS A 273 10.63 -1.24 6.59
C LYS A 273 10.17 -2.07 5.41
N ILE A 274 10.23 -1.44 4.24
CA ILE A 274 10.12 -2.11 2.95
C ILE A 274 11.45 -1.93 2.22
N VAL A 275 12.01 -3.02 1.70
CA VAL A 275 13.24 -3.01 0.91
C VAL A 275 13.00 -3.43 -0.54
N SER A 276 13.90 -3.01 -1.42
CA SER A 276 13.97 -3.51 -2.79
C SER A 276 15.43 -3.51 -3.25
N GLU A 277 15.78 -4.44 -4.13
CA GLU A 277 17.15 -4.67 -4.59
C GLU A 277 17.27 -4.69 -6.13
N PRO A 278 16.87 -3.62 -6.84
CA PRO A 278 17.06 -3.55 -8.28
C PRO A 278 18.55 -3.66 -8.63
N ARG A 279 18.84 -4.02 -9.88
CA ARG A 279 20.22 -3.93 -10.40
C ARG A 279 20.72 -2.49 -10.22
N ALA A 280 21.98 -2.34 -9.80
CA ALA A 280 22.59 -1.04 -9.55
C ALA A 280 22.66 -0.16 -10.81
N ASP A 281 22.67 -0.76 -12.00
CA ASP A 281 22.63 -0.09 -13.30
C ASP A 281 21.22 0.32 -13.75
N ASN A 282 20.16 -0.07 -13.03
CA ASN A 282 18.77 0.28 -13.37
C ASN A 282 18.37 1.65 -12.79
N ALA A 283 19.00 2.72 -13.31
CA ALA A 283 18.79 4.09 -12.86
C ALA A 283 17.31 4.52 -12.89
N LYS A 284 16.53 4.00 -13.85
CA LYS A 284 15.09 4.31 -13.96
C LYS A 284 14.29 3.75 -12.79
N MET A 285 14.52 2.49 -12.42
CA MET A 285 13.83 1.88 -11.28
C MET A 285 14.27 2.51 -9.96
N ILE A 286 15.57 2.77 -9.80
CA ILE A 286 16.12 3.47 -8.63
C ILE A 286 15.49 4.86 -8.50
N GLY A 287 15.38 5.61 -9.60
CA GLY A 287 14.75 6.93 -9.61
C GLY A 287 13.26 6.89 -9.22
N TYR A 288 12.51 5.87 -9.66
CA TYR A 288 11.14 5.68 -9.18
C TYR A 288 11.08 5.38 -7.68
N LEU A 289 11.89 4.44 -7.20
CA LEU A 289 11.94 4.10 -5.77
C LEU A 289 12.27 5.35 -4.92
N GLN A 290 13.27 6.14 -5.32
CA GLN A 290 13.61 7.38 -4.62
C GLN A 290 12.48 8.42 -4.64
N LYS A 291 11.82 8.58 -5.79
CA LYS A 291 10.67 9.48 -5.92
C LYS A 291 9.53 9.11 -4.96
N PHE A 292 9.39 7.82 -4.64
CA PHE A 292 8.33 7.32 -3.77
C PHE A 292 8.87 6.86 -2.41
N GLY A 293 9.89 7.53 -1.88
CA GLY A 293 10.27 7.45 -0.46
C GLY A 293 11.33 6.41 -0.10
N PHE A 294 11.90 5.69 -1.07
CA PHE A 294 13.01 4.78 -0.79
C PHE A 294 14.37 5.50 -0.82
N ALA A 295 15.17 5.34 0.22
CA ALA A 295 16.57 5.72 0.22
C ALA A 295 17.45 4.61 -0.35
N LYS A 296 18.43 4.95 -1.19
CA LYS A 296 19.51 4.03 -1.58
C LYS A 296 20.52 3.97 -0.44
N LEU A 297 20.55 2.87 0.30
CA LEU A 297 21.44 2.71 1.47
C LEU A 297 22.87 2.39 1.06
N LYS A 298 23.02 1.45 0.12
CA LYS A 298 24.32 1.01 -0.42
C LYS A 298 24.10 0.16 -1.66
N GLU A 299 25.18 -0.22 -2.30
CA GLU A 299 25.19 -1.27 -3.31
C GLU A 299 26.01 -2.46 -2.83
N PHE A 300 25.63 -3.66 -3.25
CA PHE A 300 26.27 -4.92 -2.87
C PHE A 300 26.17 -5.94 -4.01
N ASP A 301 26.94 -7.01 -3.93
CA ASP A 301 26.98 -8.06 -4.96
C ASP A 301 26.22 -9.29 -4.50
N PHE A 302 25.18 -9.65 -5.26
CA PHE A 302 24.67 -11.02 -5.29
C PHE A 302 25.49 -11.85 -6.27
N PRO A 303 25.46 -13.20 -6.17
CA PRO A 303 26.14 -14.07 -7.12
C PRO A 303 25.79 -13.81 -8.61
N HIS A 304 24.58 -13.30 -8.88
CA HIS A 304 24.04 -13.09 -10.23
C HIS A 304 23.89 -11.60 -10.62
N LYS A 305 24.07 -10.64 -9.69
CA LYS A 305 23.95 -9.20 -10.01
C LYS A 305 24.61 -8.29 -8.98
N ARG A 306 25.06 -7.12 -9.44
CA ARG A 306 25.30 -5.95 -8.58
C ARG A 306 23.96 -5.28 -8.27
N ALA A 307 23.56 -5.24 -6.99
CA ALA A 307 22.28 -4.71 -6.53
C ALA A 307 22.43 -3.38 -5.79
N ALA A 308 21.41 -2.52 -5.87
CA ALA A 308 21.26 -1.34 -5.02
C ALA A 308 20.24 -1.65 -3.92
N LEU A 309 20.66 -1.62 -2.65
CA LEU A 309 19.75 -1.77 -1.51
C LEU A 309 18.94 -0.48 -1.33
N MET A 310 17.66 -0.56 -1.66
CA MET A 310 16.68 0.51 -1.48
C MET A 310 15.86 0.20 -0.23
N CYS A 311 15.62 1.20 0.62
CA CYS A 311 14.85 1.04 1.85
C CYS A 311 13.92 2.23 2.06
N GLN A 312 12.66 1.94 2.34
CA GLN A 312 11.66 2.90 2.79
C GLN A 312 11.29 2.56 4.24
N LEU A 313 11.14 3.59 5.07
CA LEU A 313 10.69 3.46 6.45
C LEU A 313 9.21 3.82 6.55
N ARG A 314 8.49 3.11 7.43
CA ARG A 314 7.07 3.35 7.71
C ARG A 314 6.78 4.81 8.06
N ASP A 315 7.52 5.37 9.02
CA ASP A 315 7.30 6.73 9.50
C ASP A 315 7.41 7.75 8.36
N THR A 316 8.53 7.74 7.63
CA THR A 316 8.73 8.65 6.48
C THR A 316 7.73 8.43 5.35
N PHE A 317 7.22 7.20 5.19
CA PHE A 317 6.22 6.91 4.18
C PHE A 317 4.91 7.66 4.47
N PHE A 318 4.38 7.55 5.68
CA PHE A 318 3.12 8.19 6.06
C PHE A 318 3.27 9.70 6.33
N SER A 319 4.43 10.16 6.79
CA SER A 319 4.67 11.57 7.06
C SER A 319 4.99 12.39 5.81
N ASP A 320 5.77 11.86 4.86
CA ASP A 320 6.32 12.68 3.77
C ASP A 320 5.90 12.23 2.36
N CYS A 321 5.51 10.96 2.17
CA CYS A 321 5.46 10.35 0.84
C CYS A 321 4.07 9.91 0.35
N PHE A 322 3.09 9.73 1.24
CA PHE A 322 1.79 9.11 0.94
C PHE A 322 0.62 10.11 0.81
#